data_AF-A0AAD0PA09-F1
#
_entry.id   AF-A0AAD0PA09-F1
#
_cell.length_a   1.000
_cell.length_b   1.000
_cell.length_c   1.000
_cell.angle_alpha   90.00
_cell.angle_beta   90.00
_cell.angle_gamma   90.00
#
_symmetry.space_group_name_H-M   'P 1'
#
loop_
_entity.id
_entity.type
_entity.pdbx_description
1 polymer ?
#
loop_
_entity_poly.entity_id
_entity_poly.type
_entity_poly.pdbx_seq_one_letter_code
_entity_poly.pdbx_strand_id
1 'polypeptide(L)'
;MQQSFYDAIGGAETFKAIVSRFYAQVPEDEILRELYPADDLAGAEERLRMFLEQYWGGPRTYSSQRGHPRLRMRHAPFRITAIERDAWLRCMHTAVASIDSHTLDNEHRRELLDYLEMAAHSLVNSAS
;
A
#
# COMPACT_ATOMS: atom_id res chain seq x y z
N MET A 1 12.59 25.01 1.82
CA MET A 1 12.37 23.63 1.34
C MET A 1 10.89 23.35 1.49
N GLN A 2 10.23 22.87 0.44
CA GLN A 2 8.80 22.55 0.49
C GLN A 2 8.65 21.23 1.27
N GLN A 3 7.71 21.18 2.21
CA GLN A 3 7.41 19.97 2.99
C GLN A 3 6.95 18.86 2.04
N SER A 4 7.44 17.63 2.22
CA SER A 4 6.98 16.49 1.42
C SER A 4 5.61 16.03 1.90
N PHE A 5 4.87 15.31 1.05
CA PHE A 5 3.62 14.65 1.46
C PHE A 5 3.86 13.73 2.67
N TYR A 6 4.94 12.97 2.64
CA TYR A 6 5.37 12.12 3.76
C TYR A 6 5.47 12.91 5.07
N ASP A 7 6.16 14.06 5.06
CA ASP A 7 6.30 14.91 6.26
C ASP A 7 4.97 15.54 6.67
N ALA A 8 4.08 15.86 5.72
CA ALA A 8 2.79 16.50 5.98
C ALA A 8 1.82 15.60 6.74
N ILE A 9 1.87 14.29 6.51
CA ILE A 9 0.92 13.33 7.12
C ILE A 9 1.45 12.67 8.40
N GLY A 10 2.59 13.10 8.94
CA GLY A 10 3.20 12.49 10.13
C GLY A 10 4.24 11.39 9.86
N GLY A 11 4.65 11.20 8.60
CA GLY A 11 5.81 10.40 8.22
C GLY A 11 5.69 8.90 8.53
N ALA A 12 6.78 8.31 9.04
CA ALA A 12 6.95 6.87 9.20
C ALA A 12 5.85 6.23 10.05
N GLU A 13 5.45 6.88 11.15
CA GLU A 13 4.43 6.31 12.04
C GLU A 13 3.07 6.20 11.35
N THR A 14 2.72 7.17 10.50
CA THR A 14 1.48 7.12 9.71
C THR A 14 1.51 6.00 8.68
N PHE A 15 2.59 5.86 7.91
CA PHE A 15 2.70 4.76 6.94
C PHE A 15 2.77 3.39 7.62
N LYS A 16 3.46 3.28 8.76
CA LYS A 16 3.48 2.07 9.57
C LYS A 16 2.08 1.71 10.09
N ALA A 17 1.32 2.68 10.59
CA ALA A 17 -0.05 2.44 11.07
C ALA A 17 -0.96 1.97 9.94
N ILE A 18 -0.93 2.64 8.77
CA ILE A 18 -1.72 2.24 7.60
C ILE A 18 -1.32 0.83 7.14
N VAL A 19 -0.04 0.57 6.93
CA VAL A 19 0.41 -0.69 6.31
C VAL A 19 0.25 -1.88 7.25
N SER A 20 0.50 -1.70 8.56
CA SER A 20 0.23 -2.76 9.55
C SER A 20 -1.26 -3.05 9.67
N ARG A 21 -2.13 -2.02 9.66
CA ARG A 21 -3.58 -2.23 9.66
C ARG A 21 -4.08 -2.89 8.38
N PHE A 22 -3.47 -2.60 7.23
CA PHE A 22 -3.75 -3.28 5.97
C PHE A 22 -3.39 -4.78 6.07
N TYR A 23 -2.16 -5.11 6.49
CA TYR A 23 -1.74 -6.51 6.60
C TYR A 23 -2.41 -7.29 7.73
N ALA A 24 -2.93 -6.63 8.76
CA ALA A 24 -3.79 -7.27 9.75
C ALA A 24 -5.14 -7.74 9.17
N GLN A 25 -5.60 -7.15 8.06
CA GLN A 25 -6.85 -7.54 7.40
C GLN A 25 -6.65 -8.60 6.31
N VAL A 26 -5.47 -8.65 5.69
CA VAL A 26 -5.17 -9.56 4.56
C VAL A 26 -5.47 -11.04 4.88
N PRO A 27 -5.08 -11.60 6.05
CA PRO A 27 -5.38 -12.99 6.39
C PRO A 27 -6.87 -13.26 6.61
N GLU A 28 -7.64 -12.23 6.97
CA GLU A 28 -9.07 -12.32 7.27
C GLU A 28 -9.94 -12.15 6.01
N ASP A 29 -9.41 -11.61 4.92
CA ASP A 29 -10.10 -11.49 3.64
C ASP A 29 -9.91 -12.79 2.82
N GLU A 30 -11.01 -13.49 2.53
CA GLU A 30 -11.02 -14.79 1.84
C GLU A 30 -10.40 -14.75 0.45
N ILE A 31 -10.38 -13.59 -0.22
CA ILE A 31 -9.76 -13.42 -1.53
C ILE A 31 -8.27 -13.20 -1.36
N LEU A 32 -7.86 -12.26 -0.50
CA LEU A 32 -6.46 -11.90 -0.37
C LEU A 32 -5.63 -12.98 0.33
N ARG A 33 -6.18 -13.67 1.33
CA ARG A 33 -5.41 -14.69 2.07
C ARG A 33 -4.83 -15.80 1.17
N GLU A 34 -5.49 -16.11 0.05
CA GLU A 34 -5.04 -17.13 -0.90
C GLU A 34 -3.95 -16.59 -1.85
N LEU A 35 -3.86 -15.27 -2.02
CA LEU A 35 -2.86 -14.61 -2.85
C LEU A 35 -1.52 -14.40 -2.13
N TYR A 36 -1.57 -14.20 -0.82
CA TYR A 36 -0.39 -13.90 -0.02
C TYR A 36 0.21 -15.17 0.60
N PRO A 37 1.50 -15.49 0.35
CA PRO A 37 2.17 -16.58 1.04
C PRO A 37 2.15 -16.33 2.56
N ALA A 38 1.58 -17.27 3.32
CA ALA A 38 1.39 -17.11 4.77
C ALA A 38 2.72 -16.96 5.54
N ASP A 39 3.82 -17.47 4.99
CA ASP A 39 5.16 -17.43 5.57
C ASP A 39 5.94 -16.12 5.29
N ASP A 40 5.43 -15.23 4.44
CA ASP A 40 6.12 -13.99 4.04
C ASP A 40 5.28 -12.72 4.24
N LEU A 41 4.21 -12.76 5.05
CA LEU A 41 3.39 -11.58 5.33
C LEU A 41 4.19 -10.43 5.98
N ALA A 42 5.07 -10.75 6.95
CA ALA A 42 5.90 -9.74 7.60
C ALA A 42 6.87 -9.06 6.61
N GLY A 43 7.46 -9.84 5.70
CA GLY A 43 8.31 -9.30 4.65
C GLY A 43 7.51 -8.47 3.64
N ALA A 44 6.29 -8.90 3.31
CA ALA A 44 5.41 -8.19 2.40
C ALA A 44 4.97 -6.84 2.98
N GLU A 45 4.69 -6.80 4.29
CA GLU A 45 4.41 -5.58 5.06
C GLU A 45 5.56 -4.58 4.97
N GLU A 46 6.78 -5.02 5.31
CA GLU A 46 7.96 -4.17 5.27
C GLU A 46 8.19 -3.57 3.87
N ARG A 47 8.06 -4.39 2.82
CA ARG A 47 8.29 -3.97 1.44
C ARG A 47 7.25 -2.95 0.96
N LEU A 48 5.99 -3.12 1.33
CA LEU A 48 4.94 -2.14 1.00
C LEU A 48 5.16 -0.83 1.76
N ARG A 49 5.48 -0.89 3.05
CA ARG A 49 5.76 0.29 3.88
C ARG A 49 6.90 1.11 3.28
N MET A 50 8.06 0.48 3.06
CA MET A 50 9.21 1.18 2.47
C MET A 50 8.89 1.77 1.10
N PHE A 51 8.08 1.08 0.28
CA PHE A 51 7.68 1.59 -1.02
C PHE A 51 6.85 2.86 -0.91
N LEU A 52 5.81 2.86 -0.06
CA LEU A 52 4.93 4.02 0.11
C LEU A 52 5.67 5.19 0.76
N GLU A 53 6.47 4.95 1.80
CA GLU A 53 7.30 5.97 2.41
C GLU A 53 8.19 6.65 1.36
N GLN A 54 8.89 5.87 0.52
CA GLN A 54 9.72 6.43 -0.53
C GLN A 54 8.92 7.15 -1.61
N TYR A 55 7.75 6.61 -2.01
CA TYR A 55 6.92 7.19 -3.05
C TYR A 55 6.46 8.61 -2.68
N TRP A 56 6.10 8.82 -1.41
CA TRP A 56 5.59 10.09 -0.90
C TRP A 56 6.67 11.06 -0.41
N GLY A 57 7.94 10.80 -0.72
CA GLY A 57 9.07 11.71 -0.44
C GLY A 57 9.84 11.43 0.85
N GLY A 58 9.55 10.31 1.52
CA GLY A 58 10.30 9.81 2.67
C GLY A 58 11.62 9.11 2.30
N PRO A 59 12.14 8.25 3.20
CA PRO A 59 13.43 7.58 3.01
C PRO A 59 13.54 6.76 1.72
N ARG A 60 14.71 6.77 1.09
CA ARG A 60 14.99 6.01 -0.15
C ARG A 60 15.31 4.53 0.06
N THR A 61 14.97 4.00 1.23
CA THR A 61 15.32 2.65 1.70
C THR A 61 14.82 1.56 0.75
N TYR A 62 13.62 1.71 0.19
CA TYR A 62 13.09 0.75 -0.78
C TYR A 62 14.01 0.57 -1.98
N SER A 63 14.44 1.68 -2.61
CA SER A 63 15.32 1.62 -3.78
C SER A 63 16.70 1.08 -3.43
N SER A 64 17.22 1.41 -2.24
CA SER A 64 18.51 0.88 -1.78
C SER A 64 18.48 -0.64 -1.59
N GLN A 65 17.39 -1.19 -1.08
CA GLN A 65 17.28 -2.64 -0.81
C GLN A 65 16.71 -3.45 -1.97
N ARG A 66 15.84 -2.86 -2.79
CA ARG A 66 15.06 -3.57 -3.81
C ARG A 66 15.35 -3.07 -5.23
N GLY A 67 16.15 -2.03 -5.39
CA GLY A 67 16.37 -1.38 -6.69
C GLY A 67 15.08 -0.75 -7.24
N HIS A 68 14.99 -0.68 -8.57
CA HIS A 68 13.83 -0.07 -9.23
C HIS A 68 12.50 -0.77 -8.85
N PRO A 69 11.38 -0.04 -8.62
CA PRO A 69 10.10 -0.63 -8.20
C PRO A 69 9.55 -1.75 -9.08
N ARG A 70 9.64 -1.61 -10.41
CA ARG A 70 9.21 -2.62 -11.41
C ARG A 70 7.90 -3.33 -10.99
N LEU A 71 6.91 -2.57 -10.54
CA LEU A 71 5.73 -3.12 -9.83
C LEU A 71 5.01 -4.17 -10.67
N ARG A 72 4.75 -3.90 -11.96
CA ARG A 72 4.11 -4.88 -12.86
C ARG A 72 4.83 -6.22 -12.89
N MET A 73 6.16 -6.22 -12.90
CA MET A 73 6.93 -7.47 -12.88
C MET A 73 6.87 -8.19 -11.53
N ARG A 74 6.89 -7.43 -10.42
CA ARG A 74 6.77 -8.01 -9.07
C ARG A 74 5.39 -8.60 -8.82
N HIS A 75 4.37 -8.10 -9.51
CA HIS A 75 2.99 -8.58 -9.41
C HIS A 75 2.63 -9.63 -10.48
N ALA A 76 3.47 -9.85 -11.50
CA ALA A 76 3.24 -10.81 -12.57
C ALA A 76 3.06 -12.29 -12.11
N PRO A 77 3.69 -12.75 -11.00
CA PRO A 77 3.45 -14.11 -10.50
C PRO A 77 2.05 -14.33 -9.92
N PHE A 78 1.32 -13.26 -9.57
CA PHE A 78 -0.01 -13.35 -8.98
C PHE A 78 -1.07 -13.11 -10.04
N ARG A 79 -2.15 -13.89 -10.02
CA ARG A 79 -3.34 -13.62 -10.83
C ARG A 79 -4.13 -12.50 -10.16
N ILE A 80 -4.07 -11.30 -10.72
CA ILE A 80 -4.78 -10.12 -10.20
C ILE A 80 -5.85 -9.72 -11.20
N THR A 81 -7.09 -10.04 -10.88
CA THR A 81 -8.30 -9.60 -11.60
C THR A 81 -8.91 -8.38 -10.90
N ALA A 82 -10.11 -7.96 -11.35
CA ALA A 82 -10.89 -6.96 -10.63
C ALA A 82 -11.28 -7.42 -9.20
N ILE A 83 -11.45 -8.74 -8.98
CA ILE A 83 -11.83 -9.30 -7.68
C ILE A 83 -10.74 -9.05 -6.65
N GLU A 84 -9.49 -9.38 -6.97
CA GLU A 84 -8.34 -9.17 -6.08
C GLU A 84 -8.03 -7.69 -5.90
N ARG A 85 -8.17 -6.87 -6.95
CA ARG A 85 -8.04 -5.41 -6.84
C ARG A 85 -9.04 -4.85 -5.84
N ASP A 86 -10.32 -5.21 -5.96
CA ASP A 86 -11.36 -4.68 -5.10
C ASP A 86 -11.18 -5.16 -3.66
N ALA A 87 -10.73 -6.40 -3.45
CA ALA A 87 -10.37 -6.89 -2.12
C ALA A 87 -9.22 -6.10 -1.51
N TRP A 88 -8.16 -5.87 -2.28
CA TRP A 88 -7.01 -5.07 -1.85
C TRP A 88 -7.42 -3.65 -1.46
N LEU A 89 -8.24 -3.00 -2.29
CA LEU A 89 -8.73 -1.64 -2.04
C LEU A 89 -9.62 -1.59 -0.80
N ARG A 90 -10.53 -2.56 -0.58
CA ARG A 90 -11.35 -2.61 0.65
C ARG A 90 -10.49 -2.63 1.91
N CYS A 91 -9.47 -3.49 1.96
CA CYS A 91 -8.55 -3.55 3.09
C CYS A 91 -7.77 -2.24 3.26
N MET A 92 -7.33 -1.64 2.16
CA MET A 92 -6.57 -0.39 2.19
C MET A 92 -7.43 0.83 2.61
N HIS A 93 -8.66 0.94 2.11
CA HIS A 93 -9.60 1.98 2.55
C HIS A 93 -9.87 1.88 4.05
N THR A 94 -10.08 0.67 4.57
CA THR A 94 -10.26 0.45 6.01
C THR A 94 -9.02 0.86 6.81
N ALA A 95 -7.82 0.59 6.28
CA ALA A 95 -6.58 0.98 6.92
C ALA A 95 -6.38 2.50 6.94
N VAL A 96 -6.59 3.18 5.80
CA VAL A 96 -6.53 4.64 5.72
C VAL A 96 -7.58 5.29 6.61
N ALA A 97 -8.80 4.74 6.67
CA ALA A 97 -9.89 5.23 7.52
C ALA A 97 -9.58 5.16 9.02
N SER A 98 -8.63 4.33 9.46
CA SER A 98 -8.20 4.26 10.86
C SER A 98 -7.32 5.43 11.31
N ILE A 99 -6.80 6.23 10.37
CA ILE A 99 -6.01 7.42 10.68
C ILE A 99 -6.96 8.59 10.90
N ASP A 100 -6.78 9.34 11.99
CA ASP A 100 -7.61 10.49 12.32
C ASP A 100 -7.37 11.67 11.36
N SER A 101 -8.31 12.62 11.34
CA SER A 101 -8.27 13.77 10.42
C SER A 101 -7.28 14.86 10.82
N HIS A 102 -6.73 14.83 12.03
CA HIS A 102 -5.66 15.74 12.43
C HIS A 102 -4.31 15.27 11.88
N THR A 103 -4.08 13.96 11.83
CA THR A 103 -2.89 13.35 11.23
C THR A 103 -2.97 13.31 9.70
N LEU A 104 -4.12 12.92 9.14
CA LEU A 104 -4.36 12.82 7.71
C LEU A 104 -5.65 13.56 7.34
N ASP A 105 -5.50 14.83 7.00
CA ASP A 105 -6.60 15.72 6.60
C ASP A 105 -7.30 15.25 5.31
N ASN A 106 -8.39 15.92 4.95
CA ASN A 106 -9.22 15.51 3.82
C ASN A 106 -8.53 15.64 2.44
N GLU A 107 -7.62 16.60 2.29
CA GLU A 107 -6.91 16.83 1.02
C GLU A 107 -5.88 15.72 0.81
N HIS A 108 -5.01 15.51 1.79
CA HIS A 108 -3.99 14.47 1.74
C HIS A 108 -4.60 13.07 1.72
N ARG A 109 -5.72 12.85 2.44
CA ARG A 109 -6.45 11.58 2.38
C ARG A 109 -6.96 11.29 0.98
N ARG A 110 -7.52 12.29 0.30
CA ARG A 110 -8.01 12.14 -1.07
C ARG A 110 -6.85 11.84 -2.02
N GLU A 111 -5.78 12.62 -1.94
CA GLU A 111 -4.58 12.42 -2.77
C GLU A 111 -3.99 11.01 -2.58
N LEU A 112 -3.90 10.52 -1.34
CA LEU A 112 -3.43 9.17 -1.04
C LEU A 112 -4.35 8.11 -1.65
N LEU A 113 -5.67 8.23 -1.46
CA LEU A 113 -6.64 7.25 -1.96
C LEU A 113 -6.68 7.24 -3.49
N ASP A 114 -6.69 8.41 -4.14
CA ASP A 114 -6.67 8.53 -5.60
C ASP A 114 -5.45 7.82 -6.21
N TYR A 115 -4.28 7.99 -5.59
CA TYR A 115 -3.07 7.26 -5.99
C TYR A 115 -3.21 5.74 -5.79
N LEU A 116 -3.68 5.29 -4.63
CA LEU A 116 -3.81 3.86 -4.32
C LEU A 116 -4.80 3.17 -5.27
N GLU A 117 -5.92 3.81 -5.57
CA GLU A 117 -6.91 3.34 -6.54
C GLU A 117 -6.28 3.23 -7.94
N MET A 118 -5.69 4.31 -8.45
CA MET A 118 -5.00 4.30 -9.75
C MET A 118 -3.91 3.22 -9.81
N ALA A 119 -3.10 3.09 -8.77
CA ALA A 119 -2.03 2.10 -8.69
C ALA A 119 -2.58 0.66 -8.70
N ALA A 120 -3.60 0.36 -7.89
CA ALA A 120 -4.25 -0.95 -7.85
C ALA A 120 -4.86 -1.32 -9.21
N HIS A 121 -5.56 -0.37 -9.85
CA HIS A 121 -6.07 -0.53 -11.22
C HIS A 121 -4.95 -0.86 -12.21
N SER A 122 -3.81 -0.18 -12.10
CA SER A 122 -2.67 -0.41 -13.01
C SER A 122 -2.03 -1.79 -12.88
N LEU A 123 -2.22 -2.48 -11.75
CA LEU A 123 -1.60 -3.78 -11.45
C LEU A 123 -2.47 -4.99 -11.83
N VAL A 124 -3.73 -4.77 -12.21
CA VAL A 124 -4.58 -5.81 -12.81
C VAL A 124 -3.88 -6.40 -14.03
N ASN A 125 -3.73 -7.72 -14.06
CA ASN A 125 -2.91 -8.45 -15.03
C ASN A 125 -3.57 -9.70 -15.61
N SER A 126 -4.80 -10.04 -15.19
CA SER A 126 -5.54 -11.20 -15.66
C SER A 126 -6.97 -10.82 -16.03
N ALA A 127 -7.47 -11.38 -17.14
CA ALA A 127 -8.89 -11.33 -17.46
C ALA A 127 -9.60 -12.41 -16.62
N SER A 128 -10.70 -11.97 -15.96
CA SER A 128 -11.61 -12.70 -15.05
C SER A 128 -11.38 -14.21 -14.92
#